data_AF-Q9M0V7-F1
#
_entry.id   AF-Q9M0V7-F1
#
_cell.length_a   1.000
_cell.length_b   1.000
_cell.length_c   1.000
_cell.angle_alpha   90.00
_cell.angle_beta   90.00
_cell.angle_gamma   90.00
#
_symmetry.space_group_name_H-M   'P 1'
#
loop_
_entity.id
_entity.type
_entity.pdbx_description
1 polymer ?
#
loop_
_entity_poly.entity_id
_entity_poly.type
_entity_poly.pdbx_seq_one_letter_code
_entity_poly.pdbx_strand_id
1 'polypeptide(L)'
;MEPELKNTLIRDLDAFSNGKDFFKTVGRAWKRGYLLYGPPGTGKSSLVAAIANFMNYSIYDLQIQSVKDDAMLRQILTSTENRSILLIEDLDCSGADTTCRKENKDETEYGENQNKKKKKDPKVTLSGLLNFVDGLWSSCVEERIIIFTTNHKEKLDPALLRPGRMDVHILMDYCTPIVFKKLAALYLEIEEHELFDPIEKMFLEVKATPAEITEKLMVSKDPDVTLKGLVEFLESKKMTKESVDSEI
;
A
#
# COMPACT_ATOMS: atom_id res chain seq x y z
N MET A 1 -1.55 -13.47 3.12
CA MET A 1 -2.49 -13.19 2.01
C MET A 1 -3.34 -14.42 1.73
N GLU A 2 -4.63 -14.19 1.47
CA GLU A 2 -5.59 -15.22 1.07
C GLU A 2 -5.19 -15.91 -0.25
N PRO A 3 -5.40 -17.24 -0.40
CA PRO A 3 -5.01 -17.99 -1.60
C PRO A 3 -5.62 -17.45 -2.89
N GLU A 4 -6.90 -17.06 -2.87
CA GLU A 4 -7.62 -16.59 -4.05
C GLU A 4 -7.07 -15.24 -4.56
N LEU A 5 -6.81 -14.31 -3.64
CA LEU A 5 -6.22 -13.02 -3.94
C LEU A 5 -4.80 -13.19 -4.50
N LYS A 6 -4.00 -14.10 -3.91
CA LYS A 6 -2.67 -14.45 -4.42
C LYS A 6 -2.74 -14.97 -5.86
N ASN A 7 -3.65 -15.91 -6.15
CA ASN A 7 -3.79 -16.51 -7.47
C ASN A 7 -4.27 -15.48 -8.51
N THR A 8 -5.16 -14.58 -8.12
CA THR A 8 -5.64 -13.49 -8.99
C THR A 8 -4.51 -12.53 -9.34
N LEU A 9 -3.69 -12.16 -8.35
CA LEU A 9 -2.52 -11.30 -8.57
C LEU A 9 -1.49 -11.96 -9.50
N ILE A 10 -1.15 -13.24 -9.27
CA ILE A 10 -0.20 -13.98 -10.12
C ILE A 10 -0.69 -14.02 -11.58
N ARG A 11 -1.98 -14.35 -11.80
CA ARG A 11 -2.56 -14.37 -13.15
C ARG A 11 -2.51 -13.00 -13.83
N ASP A 12 -2.75 -11.92 -13.09
CA ASP A 12 -2.67 -10.55 -13.64
C ASP A 12 -1.25 -10.17 -14.03
N LEU A 13 -0.26 -10.52 -13.18
CA LEU A 13 1.16 -10.31 -13.45
C LEU A 13 1.65 -11.13 -14.66
N ASP A 14 1.26 -12.39 -14.76
CA ASP A 14 1.57 -13.25 -15.91
C ASP A 14 0.95 -12.72 -17.20
N ALA A 15 -0.31 -12.26 -17.13
CA ALA A 15 -0.99 -11.64 -18.27
C ALA A 15 -0.31 -10.34 -18.71
N PHE A 16 0.16 -9.53 -17.75
CA PHE A 16 0.93 -8.33 -18.03
C PHE A 16 2.27 -8.64 -18.70
N SER A 17 3.03 -9.62 -18.18
CA SER A 17 4.34 -10.01 -18.72
C SER A 17 4.25 -10.55 -20.15
N ASN A 18 3.19 -11.31 -20.45
CA ASN A 18 2.94 -11.83 -21.79
C ASN A 18 2.18 -10.84 -22.71
N GLY A 19 1.82 -9.66 -22.21
CA GLY A 19 0.94 -8.71 -22.87
C GLY A 19 1.60 -7.82 -23.94
N LYS A 20 2.90 -7.99 -24.24
CA LYS A 20 3.67 -7.08 -25.11
C LYS A 20 2.95 -6.74 -26.42
N ASP A 21 2.58 -7.77 -27.18
CA ASP A 21 1.96 -7.61 -28.49
C ASP A 21 0.56 -7.01 -28.41
N PHE A 22 -0.17 -7.31 -27.32
CA PHE A 22 -1.47 -6.72 -27.06
C PHE A 22 -1.36 -5.21 -26.84
N PHE A 23 -0.47 -4.76 -25.94
CA PHE A 23 -0.27 -3.34 -25.67
C PHE A 23 0.21 -2.58 -26.92
N LYS A 24 1.12 -3.20 -27.69
CA LYS A 24 1.61 -2.66 -28.96
C LYS A 24 0.49 -2.53 -30.00
N THR A 25 -0.36 -3.54 -30.15
CA THR A 25 -1.46 -3.55 -31.14
C THR A 25 -2.52 -2.50 -30.80
N VAL A 26 -2.84 -2.33 -29.52
CA VAL A 26 -3.83 -1.34 -29.05
C VAL A 26 -3.24 0.07 -29.00
N GLY A 27 -1.93 0.24 -29.17
CA GLY A 27 -1.24 1.53 -29.13
C GLY A 27 -1.22 2.15 -27.73
N ARG A 28 -1.25 1.32 -26.69
CA ARG A 28 -1.19 1.76 -25.28
C ARG A 28 0.20 1.53 -24.70
N ALA A 29 0.61 2.41 -23.79
CA ALA A 29 1.82 2.21 -23.01
C ALA A 29 1.74 0.86 -22.26
N TRP A 30 2.81 0.06 -22.33
CA TRP A 30 2.87 -1.24 -21.67
C TRP A 30 3.21 -1.06 -20.20
N LYS A 31 2.19 -0.65 -19.45
CA LYS A 31 2.26 -0.38 -18.00
C LYS A 31 1.08 -1.02 -17.26
N ARG A 32 1.27 -1.27 -15.97
CA ARG A 32 0.21 -1.75 -15.06
C ARG A 32 0.30 -1.05 -13.71
N GLY A 33 -0.83 -0.53 -13.23
CA GLY A 33 -0.90 0.16 -11.94
C GLY A 33 -1.55 -0.68 -10.84
N TYR A 34 -0.91 -0.79 -9.67
CA TYR A 34 -1.46 -1.44 -8.47
C TYR A 34 -1.57 -0.45 -7.32
N LEU A 35 -2.68 -0.51 -6.58
CA LEU A 35 -2.86 0.19 -5.30
C LEU A 35 -2.95 -0.83 -4.17
N LEU A 36 -1.97 -0.83 -3.27
CA LEU A 36 -1.97 -1.61 -2.04
C LEU A 36 -2.43 -0.71 -0.89
N TYR A 37 -3.54 -1.05 -0.24
CA TYR A 37 -4.10 -0.23 0.82
C TYR A 37 -4.52 -1.05 2.03
N GLY A 38 -4.49 -0.44 3.21
CA GLY A 38 -4.89 -1.06 4.48
C GLY A 38 -4.02 -0.62 5.64
N PRO A 39 -4.28 -1.10 6.87
CA PRO A 39 -3.57 -0.67 8.07
C PRO A 39 -2.03 -0.79 7.98
N PRO A 40 -1.27 -0.01 8.77
CA PRO A 40 0.17 -0.23 8.89
C PRO A 40 0.45 -1.64 9.43
N GLY A 41 1.58 -2.23 9.04
CA GLY A 41 1.96 -3.58 9.51
C GLY A 41 1.24 -4.75 8.82
N THR A 42 0.48 -4.52 7.74
CA THR A 42 -0.18 -5.60 6.97
C THR A 42 0.65 -6.17 5.82
N GLY A 43 1.90 -5.73 5.66
CA GLY A 43 2.85 -6.29 4.69
C GLY A 43 2.75 -5.70 3.28
N LYS A 44 2.27 -4.46 3.12
CA LYS A 44 2.22 -3.74 1.83
C LYS A 44 3.58 -3.74 1.13
N SER A 45 4.64 -3.23 1.78
CA SER A 45 5.99 -3.18 1.20
C SER A 45 6.61 -4.58 1.02
N SER A 46 6.29 -5.54 1.90
CA SER A 46 6.71 -6.94 1.73
C SER A 46 6.10 -7.58 0.47
N LEU A 47 4.85 -7.25 0.14
CA LEU A 47 4.20 -7.70 -1.09
C LEU A 47 4.88 -7.09 -2.33
N VAL A 48 5.29 -5.83 -2.28
CA VAL A 48 6.04 -5.19 -3.38
C VAL A 48 7.34 -5.96 -3.65
N ALA A 49 8.09 -6.29 -2.60
CA ALA A 49 9.31 -7.09 -2.73
C ALA A 49 9.01 -8.48 -3.32
N ALA A 50 7.91 -9.12 -2.93
CA ALA A 50 7.49 -10.40 -3.48
C ALA A 50 7.14 -10.31 -4.98
N ILE A 51 6.44 -9.25 -5.41
CA ILE A 51 6.12 -9.01 -6.82
C ILE A 51 7.41 -8.77 -7.62
N ALA A 52 8.34 -7.97 -7.11
CA ALA A 52 9.62 -7.71 -7.76
C ALA A 52 10.42 -9.00 -7.98
N ASN A 53 10.50 -9.87 -6.97
CA ASN A 53 11.17 -11.16 -7.07
C ASN A 53 10.46 -12.11 -8.04
N PHE A 54 9.13 -12.15 -8.02
CA PHE A 54 8.35 -12.98 -8.94
C PHE A 54 8.56 -12.56 -10.41
N MET A 55 8.59 -11.25 -10.68
CA MET A 55 8.77 -10.70 -12.03
C MET A 55 10.24 -10.58 -12.45
N ASN A 56 11.18 -10.74 -11.52
CA ASN A 56 12.60 -10.41 -11.69
C ASN A 56 12.82 -8.94 -12.14
N TYR A 57 12.15 -8.01 -11.46
CA TYR A 57 12.16 -6.57 -11.76
C TYR A 57 12.95 -5.79 -10.70
N SER A 58 13.60 -4.71 -11.13
CA SER A 58 14.23 -3.74 -10.23
C SER A 58 13.20 -2.82 -9.57
N ILE A 59 13.35 -2.55 -8.27
CA ILE A 59 12.48 -1.62 -7.54
C ILE A 59 13.13 -0.23 -7.50
N TYR A 60 12.37 0.78 -7.89
CA TYR A 60 12.70 2.19 -7.70
C TYR A 60 11.72 2.79 -6.69
N ASP A 61 12.22 3.10 -5.49
CA ASP A 61 11.45 3.78 -4.46
C ASP A 61 11.44 5.30 -4.71
N LEU A 62 10.25 5.84 -4.96
CA LEU A 62 10.03 7.26 -5.22
C LEU A 62 9.35 7.91 -4.00
N GLN A 63 10.18 8.61 -3.23
CA GLN A 63 9.69 9.47 -2.15
C GLN A 63 9.13 10.77 -2.74
N ILE A 64 7.80 10.87 -2.85
CA ILE A 64 7.13 12.02 -3.48
C ILE A 64 7.51 13.36 -2.84
N GLN A 65 7.81 13.37 -1.53
CA GLN A 65 8.22 14.55 -0.78
C GLN A 65 9.59 15.11 -1.21
N SER A 66 10.45 14.25 -1.77
CA SER A 66 11.79 14.63 -2.23
C SER A 66 11.79 15.29 -3.62
N VAL A 67 10.69 15.13 -4.36
CA VAL A 67 10.54 15.63 -5.71
C VAL A 67 10.23 17.13 -5.67
N LYS A 68 11.02 17.93 -6.39
CA LYS A 68 10.96 19.40 -6.30
C LYS A 68 10.01 20.06 -7.31
N ASP A 69 9.82 19.41 -8.45
CA ASP A 69 9.00 19.89 -9.56
C ASP A 69 8.67 18.72 -10.52
N ASP A 70 7.75 18.98 -11.45
CA ASP A 70 7.35 18.01 -12.47
C ASP A 70 8.50 17.65 -13.44
N ALA A 71 9.53 18.50 -13.56
CA ALA A 71 10.66 18.23 -14.45
C ALA A 71 11.56 17.13 -13.87
N MET A 72 11.84 17.18 -12.57
CA MET A 72 12.54 16.12 -11.84
C MET A 72 11.75 14.81 -11.90
N LEU A 73 10.43 14.87 -11.75
CA LEU A 73 9.57 13.69 -11.87
C LEU A 73 9.65 13.05 -13.27
N ARG A 74 9.64 13.87 -14.33
CA ARG A 74 9.87 13.41 -15.71
C ARG A 74 11.26 12.80 -15.90
N GLN A 75 12.29 13.42 -15.32
CA GLN A 75 13.66 12.91 -15.41
C GLN A 75 13.77 11.51 -14.80
N ILE A 76 13.21 11.31 -13.61
CA ILE A 76 13.18 10.00 -12.92
C ILE A 76 12.49 8.94 -13.79
N LEU A 77 11.38 9.29 -14.45
CA LEU A 77 10.67 8.37 -15.36
C LEU A 77 11.51 7.97 -16.57
N THR A 78 12.25 8.90 -17.14
CA THR A 78 13.09 8.65 -18.32
C THR A 78 14.40 7.93 -17.97
N SER A 79 14.88 8.06 -16.73
CA SER A 79 16.11 7.40 -16.27
C SER A 79 15.86 6.00 -15.70
N THR A 80 14.61 5.65 -15.42
CA THR A 80 14.25 4.33 -14.88
C THR A 80 14.20 3.31 -16.00
N GLU A 81 14.83 2.15 -15.79
CA GLU A 81 14.93 1.10 -16.80
C GLU A 81 13.58 0.42 -17.06
N ASN A 82 13.49 -0.30 -18.19
CA ASN A 82 12.39 -1.22 -18.45
C ASN A 82 12.44 -2.39 -17.46
N ARG A 83 11.36 -3.17 -17.33
CA ARG A 83 11.26 -4.29 -16.36
C ARG A 83 11.53 -3.82 -14.94
N SER A 84 10.82 -2.77 -14.57
CA SER A 84 10.97 -2.11 -13.27
C SER A 84 9.64 -1.93 -12.57
N ILE A 85 9.71 -1.87 -11.24
CA ILE A 85 8.63 -1.46 -10.36
C ILE A 85 8.94 -0.07 -9.86
N LEU A 86 8.06 0.88 -10.14
CA LEU A 86 8.09 2.21 -9.56
C LEU A 86 7.17 2.23 -8.34
N LEU A 87 7.77 2.26 -7.15
CA LEU A 87 7.07 2.25 -5.88
C LEU A 87 6.87 3.69 -5.40
N ILE A 88 5.63 4.02 -5.05
CA ILE A 88 5.28 5.31 -4.45
C ILE A 88 4.57 5.01 -3.13
N GLU A 89 5.31 5.22 -2.03
CA GLU A 89 4.81 4.93 -0.69
C GLU A 89 4.02 6.09 -0.07
N ASP A 90 3.10 5.74 0.83
CA ASP A 90 2.38 6.66 1.73
C ASP A 90 1.76 7.89 1.05
N LEU A 91 0.95 7.65 0.01
CA LEU A 91 0.26 8.72 -0.72
C LEU A 91 -0.65 9.59 0.17
N ASP A 92 -1.15 9.03 1.27
CA ASP A 92 -1.96 9.71 2.29
C ASP A 92 -1.17 10.72 3.14
N CYS A 93 0.16 10.59 3.23
CA CYS A 93 1.03 11.51 3.97
C CYS A 93 1.39 12.78 3.18
N SER A 94 1.05 12.83 1.88
CA SER A 94 1.35 13.98 1.00
C SER A 94 0.31 15.12 1.07
N GLY A 95 -0.82 14.87 1.74
CA GLY A 95 -2.00 15.74 1.75
C GLY A 95 -2.34 16.28 3.14
N ALA A 96 -1.36 16.85 3.86
CA ALA A 96 -1.72 17.88 4.83
C ALA A 96 -2.26 19.09 4.04
N ASP A 97 -3.59 19.26 4.06
CA ASP A 97 -4.36 20.44 3.65
C ASP A 97 -4.53 20.75 2.14
N THR A 98 -5.23 19.89 1.40
CA THR A 98 -6.00 20.35 0.21
C THR A 98 -7.51 20.40 0.40
N THR A 99 -8.05 19.87 1.50
CA THR A 99 -9.49 19.95 1.83
C THR A 99 -9.87 21.20 2.65
N CYS A 100 -8.89 21.99 3.12
CA CYS A 100 -9.13 23.32 3.69
C CYS A 100 -9.35 24.42 2.62
N ARG A 101 -9.46 24.05 1.33
CA ARG A 101 -9.86 24.95 0.23
C ARG A 101 -11.36 24.93 -0.05
N LYS A 102 -12.20 24.56 0.93
CA LYS A 102 -13.61 24.94 0.89
C LYS A 102 -13.71 26.44 1.19
N GLU A 103 -13.71 27.20 0.10
CA GLU A 103 -14.60 28.33 -0.14
C GLU A 103 -15.06 29.08 1.12
N ASN A 104 -14.27 30.07 1.55
CA ASN A 104 -14.84 31.31 2.06
C ASN A 104 -14.49 32.39 1.03
N LYS A 105 -15.35 32.50 0.01
CA LYS A 105 -15.62 33.80 -0.58
C LYS A 105 -16.40 34.55 0.49
N ASP A 106 -15.79 35.55 1.09
CA ASP A 106 -16.48 36.79 1.46
C ASP A 106 -15.44 37.89 1.69
N GLU A 107 -15.83 39.07 1.25
CA GLU A 107 -15.05 40.27 0.96
C GLU A 107 -14.51 40.95 2.24
N THR A 108 -13.34 41.60 2.17
CA THR A 108 -13.13 43.03 2.54
C THR A 108 -11.65 43.43 2.47
N GLU A 109 -11.47 44.74 2.44
CA GLU A 109 -10.43 45.56 1.84
C GLU A 109 -9.37 46.06 2.87
N TYR A 110 -8.23 46.56 2.37
CA TYR A 110 -7.18 47.39 3.02
C TYR A 110 -6.26 46.81 4.12
N GLY A 111 -4.95 47.05 3.98
CA GLY A 111 -4.01 47.12 5.12
C GLY A 111 -2.61 46.52 4.88
N GLU A 112 -1.59 47.32 5.13
CA GLU A 112 -0.17 47.13 4.83
C GLU A 112 0.57 46.03 5.62
N ASN A 113 1.72 45.64 5.05
CA ASN A 113 2.94 45.11 5.70
C ASN A 113 2.78 44.00 6.75
N GLN A 114 3.11 42.77 6.34
CA GLN A 114 3.84 41.83 7.19
C GLN A 114 4.49 40.72 6.34
N ASN A 115 5.75 40.43 6.65
CA ASN A 115 6.59 39.35 6.13
C ASN A 115 5.81 38.04 5.94
N LYS A 116 5.29 37.81 4.73
CA LYS A 116 4.84 36.48 4.31
C LYS A 116 6.08 35.59 4.18
N LYS A 117 6.44 34.89 5.26
CA LYS A 117 7.15 33.60 5.15
C LYS A 117 6.43 32.84 4.04
N LYS A 118 7.07 32.71 2.88
CA LYS A 118 6.61 31.84 1.79
C LYS A 118 6.35 30.48 2.44
N LYS A 119 5.08 30.15 2.71
CA LYS A 119 4.66 28.77 2.93
C LYS A 119 5.21 28.06 1.70
N LYS A 120 6.19 27.17 1.91
CA LYS A 120 6.68 26.32 0.82
C LYS A 120 5.45 25.55 0.37
N ASP A 121 4.86 25.96 -0.75
CA ASP A 121 3.84 25.16 -1.42
C ASP A 121 4.37 23.72 -1.54
N PRO A 122 3.52 22.69 -1.36
CA PRO A 122 3.94 21.33 -1.64
C PRO A 122 4.43 21.27 -3.08
N LYS A 123 5.71 20.93 -3.24
CA LYS A 123 6.49 21.08 -4.48
C LYS A 123 6.12 20.09 -5.58
N VAL A 124 5.33 19.07 -5.26
CA VAL A 124 4.62 18.23 -6.22
C VAL A 124 3.17 18.19 -5.81
N THR A 125 2.30 18.62 -6.71
CA THR A 125 0.86 18.50 -6.52
C THR A 125 0.41 17.09 -6.90
N LEU A 126 -0.68 16.62 -6.30
CA LEU A 126 -1.35 15.39 -6.71
C LEU A 126 -1.65 15.38 -8.22
N SER A 127 -1.90 16.55 -8.81
CA SER A 127 -2.05 16.74 -10.26
C SER A 127 -0.76 16.47 -11.05
N GLY A 128 0.42 16.79 -10.52
CA GLY A 128 1.71 16.43 -11.11
C GLY A 128 1.92 14.91 -11.12
N LEU A 129 1.57 14.23 -10.03
CA LEU A 129 1.56 12.77 -9.97
C LEU A 129 0.54 12.16 -10.95
N LEU A 130 -0.67 12.72 -11.05
CA LEU A 130 -1.70 12.27 -11.99
C LEU A 130 -1.23 12.38 -13.45
N ASN A 131 -0.61 13.50 -13.81
CA ASN A 131 0.00 13.70 -15.13
C ASN A 131 1.20 12.76 -15.36
N PHE A 132 1.92 12.39 -14.31
CA PHE A 132 2.98 11.40 -14.34
C PHE A 132 2.47 9.99 -14.65
N VAL A 133 1.35 9.58 -14.02
CA VAL A 133 0.78 8.25 -14.27
C VAL A 133 0.15 8.19 -15.65
N ASP A 134 -0.60 9.21 -16.09
CA ASP A 134 -1.36 9.17 -17.35
C ASP A 134 -0.61 9.63 -18.60
N GLY A 135 0.41 10.46 -18.46
CA GLY A 135 0.90 11.28 -19.56
C GLY A 135 1.62 10.52 -20.68
N LEU A 136 1.80 11.24 -21.80
CA LEU A 136 2.60 10.88 -22.98
C LEU A 136 4.05 10.47 -22.66
N TRP A 137 4.52 10.71 -21.44
CA TRP A 137 5.85 10.32 -20.97
C TRP A 137 5.91 8.86 -20.54
N SER A 138 4.79 8.28 -20.10
CA SER A 138 4.70 6.84 -19.81
C SER A 138 4.78 5.98 -21.08
N SER A 139 4.48 6.53 -22.27
CA SER A 139 4.65 5.82 -23.56
C SER A 139 6.11 5.71 -24.03
N CYS A 140 7.05 6.41 -23.39
CA CYS A 140 8.47 6.32 -23.74
C CYS A 140 9.18 5.13 -23.11
N VAL A 141 8.54 4.47 -22.14
CA VAL A 141 9.11 3.33 -21.41
C VAL A 141 8.27 2.09 -21.72
N GLU A 142 8.94 1.00 -22.06
CA GLU A 142 8.30 -0.29 -22.33
C GLU A 142 8.36 -1.17 -21.08
N GLU A 143 7.26 -1.86 -20.73
CA GLU A 143 7.20 -2.87 -19.66
C GLU A 143 7.51 -2.32 -18.24
N ARG A 144 6.54 -1.61 -17.64
CA ARG A 144 6.68 -1.05 -16.27
C ARG A 144 5.47 -1.35 -15.38
N ILE A 145 5.73 -1.69 -14.12
CA ILE A 145 4.71 -1.74 -13.07
C ILE A 145 4.84 -0.52 -12.18
N ILE A 146 3.72 0.10 -11.81
CA ILE A 146 3.67 1.18 -10.82
C ILE A 146 2.86 0.69 -9.64
N ILE A 147 3.43 0.73 -8.44
CA ILE A 147 2.75 0.33 -7.21
C ILE A 147 2.64 1.51 -6.26
N PHE A 148 1.43 1.77 -5.80
CA PHE A 148 1.13 2.78 -4.81
C PHE A 148 0.77 2.12 -3.49
N THR A 149 1.27 2.64 -2.38
CA THR A 149 0.84 2.21 -1.04
C THR A 149 0.14 3.34 -0.31
N THR A 150 -0.87 3.01 0.48
CA THR A 150 -1.55 3.96 1.37
C THR A 150 -2.16 3.26 2.58
N ASN A 151 -2.27 3.95 3.71
CA ASN A 151 -3.07 3.43 4.83
C ASN A 151 -4.56 3.80 4.71
N HIS A 152 -4.88 4.81 3.91
CA HIS A 152 -6.18 5.47 3.86
C HIS A 152 -6.65 5.69 2.41
N LYS A 153 -7.26 4.67 1.81
CA LYS A 153 -7.77 4.74 0.43
C LYS A 153 -8.82 5.84 0.24
N GLU A 154 -9.62 6.11 1.27
CA GLU A 154 -10.66 7.13 1.31
C GLU A 154 -10.13 8.56 1.21
N LYS A 155 -8.84 8.78 1.53
CA LYS A 155 -8.20 10.10 1.45
C LYS A 155 -7.64 10.38 0.05
N LEU A 156 -7.61 9.39 -0.84
CA LEU A 156 -7.09 9.56 -2.19
C LEU A 156 -8.11 10.28 -3.08
N ASP A 157 -7.61 11.13 -3.97
CA ASP A 157 -8.42 11.75 -5.01
C ASP A 157 -9.00 10.68 -5.94
N PRO A 158 -10.33 10.63 -6.15
CA PRO A 158 -10.97 9.67 -7.06
C PRO A 158 -10.40 9.68 -8.48
N ALA A 159 -9.77 10.78 -8.93
CA ALA A 159 -9.07 10.84 -10.19
C ALA A 159 -7.91 9.83 -10.28
N LEU A 160 -7.21 9.53 -9.17
CA LEU A 160 -6.13 8.54 -9.14
C LEU A 160 -6.65 7.11 -9.35
N LEU A 161 -7.87 6.83 -8.86
CA LEU A 161 -8.49 5.50 -8.87
C LEU A 161 -9.08 5.10 -10.22
N ARG A 162 -8.90 5.92 -11.26
CA ARG A 162 -9.46 5.65 -12.60
C ARG A 162 -8.66 4.56 -13.32
N PRO A 163 -9.34 3.69 -14.10
CA PRO A 163 -8.66 2.71 -14.96
C PRO A 163 -7.63 3.38 -15.89
N GLY A 164 -6.47 2.75 -16.07
CA GLY A 164 -5.31 3.31 -16.76
C GLY A 164 -4.29 3.99 -15.84
N ARG A 165 -4.67 4.25 -14.58
CA ARG A 165 -3.80 4.77 -13.51
C ARG A 165 -3.53 3.73 -12.44
N MET A 166 -4.54 3.44 -11.62
CA MET A 166 -4.53 2.40 -10.60
C MET A 166 -5.55 1.35 -11.03
N ASP A 167 -5.08 0.32 -11.75
CA ASP A 167 -5.97 -0.67 -12.37
C ASP A 167 -6.44 -1.72 -11.37
N VAL A 168 -5.53 -2.15 -10.48
CA VAL A 168 -5.76 -3.25 -9.53
C VAL A 168 -5.67 -2.71 -8.12
N HIS A 169 -6.73 -2.90 -7.33
CA HIS A 169 -6.80 -2.44 -5.95
C HIS A 169 -6.77 -3.65 -5.01
N ILE A 170 -5.78 -3.70 -4.11
CA ILE A 170 -5.55 -4.81 -3.19
C ILE A 170 -5.66 -4.31 -1.75
N LEU A 171 -6.68 -4.81 -1.04
CA LEU A 171 -6.82 -4.60 0.39
C LEU A 171 -5.87 -5.55 1.15
N MET A 172 -4.98 -4.97 1.94
CA MET A 172 -4.08 -5.65 2.86
C MET A 172 -4.65 -5.53 4.27
N ASP A 173 -5.46 -6.52 4.63
CA ASP A 173 -6.26 -6.51 5.87
C ASP A 173 -5.52 -7.14 7.07
N TYR A 174 -6.19 -7.14 8.22
CA TYR A 174 -5.78 -7.84 9.43
C TYR A 174 -5.63 -9.35 9.21
N CYS A 175 -4.97 -10.01 10.16
CA CYS A 175 -4.71 -11.43 10.12
C CYS A 175 -6.01 -12.24 10.20
N THR A 176 -6.19 -13.16 9.26
CA THR A 176 -7.28 -14.15 9.26
C THR A 176 -6.76 -15.49 9.78
N PRO A 177 -7.64 -16.44 10.16
CA PRO A 177 -7.26 -17.82 10.45
C PRO A 177 -6.33 -18.45 9.39
N ILE A 178 -6.62 -18.20 8.10
CA ILE A 178 -5.86 -18.74 6.97
C ILE A 178 -4.45 -18.12 6.92
N VAL A 179 -4.34 -16.81 7.16
CA VAL A 179 -3.04 -16.12 7.22
C VAL A 179 -2.25 -16.58 8.44
N PHE A 180 -2.89 -16.72 9.60
CA PHE A 180 -2.25 -17.22 10.81
C PHE A 180 -1.65 -18.62 10.61
N LYS A 181 -2.41 -19.57 10.08
CA LYS A 181 -1.90 -20.93 9.79
C LYS A 181 -0.65 -20.90 8.92
N LYS A 182 -0.62 -20.05 7.89
CA LYS A 182 0.56 -19.87 7.04
C LYS A 182 1.75 -19.28 7.80
N LEU A 183 1.51 -18.34 8.73
CA LEU A 183 2.57 -17.79 9.57
C LEU A 183 3.08 -18.84 10.56
N ALA A 184 2.20 -19.61 11.20
CA ALA A 184 2.59 -20.70 12.10
C ALA A 184 3.43 -21.76 11.37
N ALA A 185 3.01 -22.19 10.18
CA ALA A 185 3.79 -23.11 9.35
C ALA A 185 5.16 -22.54 8.95
N LEU A 186 5.24 -21.23 8.68
CA LEU A 186 6.49 -20.59 8.26
C LEU A 186 7.48 -20.37 9.42
N TYR A 187 7.00 -19.97 10.60
CA TYR A 187 7.86 -19.56 11.72
C TYR A 187 8.09 -20.66 12.76
N LEU A 188 7.10 -21.54 12.95
CA LEU A 188 7.13 -22.60 13.96
C LEU A 188 7.23 -24.01 13.33
N GLU A 189 7.15 -24.11 12.00
CA GLU A 189 7.22 -25.40 11.27
C GLU A 189 6.13 -26.41 11.70
N ILE A 190 4.95 -25.90 12.08
CA ILE A 190 3.79 -26.71 12.49
C ILE A 190 2.58 -26.48 11.58
N GLU A 191 1.79 -27.53 11.35
CA GLU A 191 0.55 -27.46 10.58
C GLU A 191 -0.70 -27.58 11.46
N GLU A 192 -0.57 -28.16 12.65
CA GLU A 192 -1.66 -28.39 13.60
C GLU A 192 -1.19 -28.17 15.04
N HIS A 193 -2.09 -27.66 15.89
CA HIS A 193 -1.87 -27.52 17.33
C HIS A 193 -3.21 -27.42 18.06
N GLU A 194 -3.26 -27.87 19.31
CA GLU A 194 -4.46 -27.78 20.17
C GLU A 194 -4.96 -26.33 20.38
N LEU A 195 -4.11 -25.33 20.14
CA LEU A 195 -4.41 -23.91 20.36
C LEU A 195 -4.86 -23.21 19.08
N PHE A 196 -4.84 -23.87 17.92
CA PHE A 196 -5.26 -23.26 16.67
C PHE A 196 -6.75 -22.90 16.70
N ASP A 197 -7.62 -23.84 17.10
CA ASP A 197 -9.06 -23.61 17.18
C ASP A 197 -9.45 -22.41 18.08
N PRO A 198 -8.92 -22.26 19.31
CA PRO A 198 -9.10 -21.06 20.12
C PRO A 198 -8.62 -19.78 19.42
N ILE A 199 -7.39 -19.78 18.89
CA ILE A 199 -6.78 -18.61 18.25
C ILE A 199 -7.59 -18.18 17.01
N GLU A 200 -8.05 -19.13 16.20
CA GLU A 200 -8.87 -18.87 15.02
C GLU A 200 -10.19 -18.19 15.36
N LYS A 201 -10.85 -18.60 16.45
CA LYS A 201 -12.07 -17.94 16.94
C LYS A 201 -11.79 -16.51 17.39
N MET A 202 -10.65 -16.27 18.03
CA MET A 202 -10.28 -14.91 18.48
C MET A 202 -10.05 -13.95 17.31
N PHE A 203 -9.53 -14.42 16.17
CA PHE A 203 -9.38 -13.59 14.96
C PHE A 203 -10.72 -13.10 14.37
N LEU A 204 -11.85 -13.70 14.75
CA LEU A 204 -13.19 -13.21 14.36
C LEU A 204 -13.61 -11.96 15.15
N GLU A 205 -13.04 -11.76 16.34
CA GLU A 205 -13.45 -10.72 17.28
C GLU A 205 -12.41 -9.60 17.40
N VAL A 206 -11.13 -9.97 17.25
CA VAL A 206 -9.96 -9.12 17.50
C VAL A 206 -9.22 -8.81 16.20
N LYS A 207 -8.90 -7.53 16.00
CA LYS A 207 -8.05 -7.07 14.90
C LYS A 207 -6.59 -7.09 15.32
N ALA A 208 -5.81 -7.98 14.70
CA ALA A 208 -4.37 -8.03 14.84
C ALA A 208 -3.70 -8.05 13.46
N THR A 209 -2.63 -7.28 13.30
CA THR A 209 -1.91 -7.18 12.04
C THR A 209 -0.95 -8.36 11.88
N PRO A 210 -0.66 -8.80 10.65
CA PRO A 210 0.39 -9.80 10.40
C PRO A 210 1.73 -9.48 11.07
N ALA A 211 2.12 -8.20 11.15
CA ALA A 211 3.34 -7.78 11.84
C ALA A 211 3.31 -8.08 13.35
N GLU A 212 2.21 -7.73 14.04
CA GLU A 212 2.03 -8.03 15.47
C GLU A 212 2.05 -9.54 15.75
N ILE A 213 1.39 -10.32 14.89
CA ILE A 213 1.38 -11.79 15.02
C ILE A 213 2.79 -12.35 14.82
N THR A 214 3.49 -11.88 13.78
CA THR A 214 4.87 -12.31 13.50
C THR A 214 5.80 -11.99 14.66
N GLU A 215 5.67 -10.80 15.27
CA GLU A 215 6.44 -10.42 16.46
C GLU A 215 6.26 -11.43 17.61
N LYS A 216 5.02 -11.86 17.88
CA LYS A 216 4.75 -12.90 18.89
C LYS A 216 5.30 -14.26 18.50
N LEU A 217 5.21 -14.62 17.22
CA LEU A 217 5.73 -15.89 16.72
C LEU A 217 7.26 -15.99 16.76
N MET A 218 7.97 -14.84 16.76
CA MET A 218 9.44 -14.79 16.79
C MET A 218 10.03 -14.90 18.20
N VAL A 219 9.22 -14.86 19.26
CA VAL A 219 9.71 -14.84 20.67
C VAL A 219 10.44 -16.13 21.04
N SER A 220 9.91 -17.28 20.62
CA SER A 220 10.49 -18.59 20.90
C SER A 220 10.24 -19.53 19.72
N LYS A 221 11.14 -20.51 19.54
CA LYS A 221 10.94 -21.62 18.59
C LYS A 221 10.05 -22.73 19.15
N ASP A 222 9.78 -22.72 20.45
CA ASP A 222 8.89 -23.66 21.11
C ASP A 222 7.42 -23.29 20.78
N PRO A 223 6.67 -24.15 20.06
CA PRO A 223 5.30 -23.84 19.66
C PRO A 223 4.36 -23.65 20.85
N ASP A 224 4.50 -24.43 21.92
CA ASP A 224 3.62 -24.36 23.09
C ASP A 224 3.78 -23.02 23.80
N VAL A 225 5.03 -22.59 24.02
CA VAL A 225 5.34 -21.32 24.68
C VAL A 225 4.86 -20.14 23.83
N THR A 226 5.14 -20.19 22.53
CA THR A 226 4.81 -19.10 21.60
C THR A 226 3.30 -18.96 21.40
N LEU A 227 2.56 -20.06 21.22
CA LEU A 227 1.12 -20.01 21.01
C LEU A 227 0.37 -19.61 22.29
N LYS A 228 0.84 -20.02 23.48
CA LYS A 228 0.28 -19.52 24.75
C LYS A 228 0.45 -18.00 24.87
N GLY A 229 1.65 -17.49 24.60
CA GLY A 229 1.89 -16.03 24.60
C GLY A 229 1.07 -15.28 23.55
N LEU A 230 0.78 -15.91 22.40
CA LEU A 230 -0.11 -15.35 21.39
C LEU A 230 -1.57 -15.28 21.87
N VAL A 231 -2.06 -16.32 22.57
CA VAL A 231 -3.40 -16.32 23.18
C VAL A 231 -3.52 -15.17 24.18
N GLU A 232 -2.57 -15.04 25.12
CA GLU A 232 -2.55 -13.95 26.11
C GLU A 232 -2.58 -12.57 25.44
N PHE A 233 -1.81 -12.39 24.36
CA PHE A 233 -1.82 -11.17 23.57
C PHE A 233 -3.20 -10.88 22.95
N LEU A 234 -3.83 -11.88 22.33
CA LEU A 234 -5.16 -11.71 21.73
C LEU A 234 -6.24 -11.44 22.78
N GLU A 235 -6.15 -12.06 23.96
CA GLU A 235 -7.06 -11.83 25.08
C GLU A 235 -6.95 -10.40 25.59
N SER A 236 -5.72 -9.89 25.78
CA SER A 236 -5.49 -8.51 26.20
C SER A 236 -6.08 -7.48 25.21
N LYS A 237 -5.99 -7.75 23.90
CA LYS A 237 -6.60 -6.91 22.86
C LYS A 237 -8.13 -6.98 22.89
N LYS A 238 -8.70 -8.16 23.15
CA LYS A 238 -10.15 -8.32 23.30
C LYS A 238 -10.68 -7.48 24.47
N MET A 239 -10.04 -7.57 25.64
CA MET A 239 -10.44 -6.80 26.82
C MET A 239 -10.37 -5.29 26.58
N THR A 240 -9.31 -4.82 25.91
CA THR A 240 -9.16 -3.39 25.58
C THR A 240 -10.26 -2.89 24.63
N LYS A 241 -10.72 -3.73 23.71
CA LYS A 241 -11.83 -3.40 22.81
C LYS A 241 -13.15 -3.30 23.56
N GLU A 242 -13.45 -4.27 24.43
CA GLU A 242 -14.67 -4.29 25.24
C GLU A 242 -14.77 -3.09 26.19
N SER A 243 -13.65 -2.63 26.77
CA SER A 243 -13.63 -1.41 27.60
C SER A 243 -13.98 -0.16 26.79
N VAL A 244 -13.45 -0.03 25.57
CA VAL A 244 -13.72 1.13 24.71
C VAL A 244 -15.16 1.13 24.22
N ASP A 245 -15.72 -0.04 23.86
CA ASP A 245 -17.11 -0.17 23.42
C ASP A 245 -18.11 0.06 24.58
N SER A 246 -17.69 -0.11 25.84
CA SER A 246 -18.52 0.15 27.03
C SER A 246 -18.54 1.61 27.50
N GLU A 247 -17.62 2.44 27.00
CA GLU A 247 -17.49 3.87 27.34
C GLU A 247 -18.17 4.82 26.33
N ILE A 248 -18.75 4.27 25.25
CA ILE A 248 -19.46 5.00 24.17
C ILE A 248 -20.98 4.76 24.29
#